data_AF-A0A943M3Q2-F1
#
_entry.id   AF-A0A943M3Q2-F1
#
_cell.length_a   1.000
_cell.length_b   1.000
_cell.length_c   1.000
_cell.angle_alpha   90.00
_cell.angle_beta   90.00
_cell.angle_gamma   90.00
#
_symmetry.space_group_name_H-M   'P 1'
#
loop_
_entity.id
_entity.type
_entity.pdbx_description
1 polymer ?
#
loop_
_entity_poly.entity_id
_entity_poly.type
_entity_poly.pdbx_seq_one_letter_code
_entity_poly.pdbx_strand_id
1 'polypeptide(L)' 'DVTIKIVYDKDTRKVLGAQMVSRMDISMGIHMFSLAIQEGVTIDRLQLLDLFFLPHFNQPLSYIAKAAISAK' A
#
# COMPACT_ATOMS: atom_id res chain seq x y z
N ASP A 1 -5.04 -6.78 13.41
CA ASP A 1 -5.69 -6.52 12.12
C ASP A 1 -5.43 -5.12 11.63
N VAL A 2 -5.12 -5.01 10.34
CA VAL A 2 -4.90 -3.76 9.63
C VAL A 2 -5.94 -3.66 8.53
N THR A 3 -6.66 -2.54 8.49
CA THR A 3 -7.54 -2.19 7.37
C THR A 3 -6.84 -1.13 6.54
N ILE A 4 -6.73 -1.39 5.23
CA ILE A 4 -6.11 -0.48 4.28
C ILE A 4 -7.06 -0.19 3.13
N LYS A 5 -7.08 1.06 2.68
CA LYS A 5 -7.78 1.50 1.47
C LYS A 5 -6.83 2.33 0.63
N ILE A 6 -6.66 1.96 -0.64
CA ILE A 6 -5.85 2.70 -1.60
C ILE A 6 -6.81 3.33 -2.62
N VAL A 7 -6.65 4.62 -2.87
CA VAL A 7 -7.41 5.37 -3.88
C VAL A 7 -6.47 5.63 -5.05
N TYR A 8 -6.90 5.28 -6.25
CA TYR A 8 -6.14 5.46 -7.47
C TYR A 8 -7.06 5.98 -8.58
N ASP A 9 -6.45 6.70 -9.53
CA ASP A 9 -7.11 7.18 -10.73
C ASP A 9 -7.34 6.01 -11.71
N LYS A 10 -8.54 5.87 -12.28
CA LYS A 10 -8.87 4.70 -13.11
C LYS A 10 -8.18 4.70 -14.47
N ASP A 11 -7.93 5.88 -15.02
CA ASP A 11 -7.42 6.03 -16.39
C ASP A 11 -5.89 5.99 -16.40
N THR A 12 -5.26 6.76 -15.53
CA THR A 12 -3.80 6.86 -15.39
C THR A 12 -3.21 5.81 -14.45
N ARG A 13 -4.05 5.15 -13.65
CA ARG A 13 -3.67 4.17 -12.62
C ARG A 13 -2.78 4.72 -11.51
N LYS A 14 -2.58 6.05 -11.44
CA LYS A 14 -1.76 6.72 -10.41
C LYS A 14 -2.43 6.65 -9.04
N VAL A 15 -1.63 6.45 -8.00
CA VAL A 15 -2.10 6.53 -6.61
C VAL A 15 -2.46 7.98 -6.27
N LEU A 16 -3.65 8.17 -5.73
CA LEU A 16 -4.19 9.47 -5.30
C LEU A 16 -4.20 9.62 -3.78
N GLY A 17 -4.21 8.50 -3.05
CA GLY A 17 -4.31 8.51 -1.60
C GLY A 17 -4.31 7.10 -1.00
N ALA A 18 -4.07 7.03 0.30
CA ALA A 18 -4.23 5.80 1.07
C ALA A 18 -4.73 6.10 2.49
N GLN A 19 -5.41 5.13 3.09
CA GLN A 19 -5.88 5.17 4.47
C GLN A 19 -5.49 3.85 5.15
N MET A 20 -4.98 3.95 6.37
CA MET A 20 -4.55 2.81 7.16
C MET A 20 -5.10 2.93 8.58
N VAL A 21 -5.72 1.87 9.08
CA VAL A 21 -6.30 1.81 10.44
C VAL A 21 -5.93 0.49 11.08
N SER A 22 -5.50 0.54 12.34
CA SER A 22 -5.12 -0.62 13.15
C SER A 22 -5.25 -0.30 14.63
N ARG A 23 -5.36 -1.34 15.46
CA ARG A 23 -5.29 -1.23 16.93
C ARG A 23 -3.85 -1.11 17.44
N MET A 24 -2.86 -1.45 16.60
CA MET A 24 -1.43 -1.25 16.87
C MET A 24 -0.88 -0.15 15.96
N ASP A 25 0.19 0.51 16.39
CA ASP A 25 0.83 1.56 15.61
C ASP A 25 1.40 1.00 14.29
N ILE A 26 0.97 1.61 13.19
CA ILE A 26 1.40 1.33 11.82
C ILE A 26 1.64 2.63 11.04
N SER A 27 1.74 3.76 11.74
CA SER A 27 1.83 5.11 11.18
C SER A 27 2.93 5.23 10.14
N MET A 28 4.10 4.62 10.39
CA MET A 28 5.25 4.59 9.48
C MET A 28 4.92 4.09 8.07
N GLY A 29 3.94 3.19 7.92
CA GLY A 29 3.56 2.65 6.61
C GLY A 29 2.97 3.71 5.67
N ILE A 30 2.38 4.79 6.20
CA ILE A 30 1.75 5.83 5.39
C ILE A 30 2.77 6.69 4.63
N HIS A 31 4.01 6.79 5.13
CA HIS A 31 5.07 7.56 4.48
C HIS A 31 5.43 7.01 3.10
N MET A 32 5.37 5.68 2.92
CA MET A 32 5.55 5.06 1.61
C MET A 32 4.50 5.55 0.60
N PHE A 33 3.24 5.67 1.01
CA PHE A 33 2.18 6.19 0.14
C PHE A 33 2.35 7.69 -0.14
N SER A 34 2.84 8.47 0.83
CA SER A 34 3.20 9.87 0.60
C SER A 34 4.24 10.01 -0.51
N LEU A 35 5.31 9.20 -0.46
CA LEU A 35 6.34 9.18 -1.50
C LEU A 35 5.80 8.66 -2.83
N ALA A 36 4.97 7.61 -2.81
CA ALA A 36 4.36 7.05 -4.01
C ALA A 36 3.51 8.07 -4.77
N ILE A 37 2.75 8.91 -4.05
CA ILE A 37 1.96 9.98 -4.65
C ILE A 37 2.88 11.07 -5.23
N GLN A 38 3.92 11.47 -4.50
CA GLN A 38 4.90 12.46 -4.98
C GLN A 38 5.56 12.03 -6.30
N GLU A 39 5.98 10.77 -6.39
CA GLU A 39 6.62 10.20 -7.58
C GLU A 39 5.63 9.78 -8.67
N GLY A 40 4.32 9.93 -8.44
CA GLY A 40 3.27 9.56 -9.40
C GLY A 40 3.22 8.07 -9.71
N VAL A 41 3.54 7.22 -8.73
CA VAL A 41 3.56 5.75 -8.85
C VAL A 41 2.15 5.22 -9.18
N THR A 42 2.09 4.21 -10.03
CA THR A 42 0.84 3.53 -10.37
C THR A 42 0.52 2.39 -9.43
N ILE A 43 -0.76 2.04 -9.30
CA ILE A 43 -1.22 0.92 -8.48
C ILE A 43 -0.60 -0.41 -8.94
N ASP A 44 -0.37 -0.57 -10.25
CA ASP A 44 0.24 -1.79 -10.82
C ASP A 44 1.71 -1.93 -10.43
N ARG A 45 2.44 -0.81 -10.35
CA ARG A 45 3.81 -0.84 -9.83
C ARG A 45 3.82 -1.18 -8.34
N LEU A 46 2.82 -0.69 -7.61
CA LEU A 46 2.65 -0.94 -6.18
C LEU A 46 2.29 -2.41 -5.87
N GLN A 47 1.66 -3.13 -6.80
CA GLN A 47 1.44 -4.58 -6.70
C GLN A 47 2.75 -5.38 -6.65
N LEU A 48 3.78 -4.90 -7.35
CA LEU A 48 5.10 -5.52 -7.46
C LEU A 48 6.12 -4.92 -6.47
N LEU A 49 5.66 -4.09 -5.53
CA LEU A 49 6.52 -3.48 -4.54
C LEU A 49 7.12 -4.56 -3.65
N ASP A 50 8.45 -4.63 -3.63
CA ASP A 50 9.19 -5.52 -2.75
C ASP A 50 9.17 -4.97 -1.32
N LEU A 51 8.37 -5.60 -0.47
CA LEU A 51 8.30 -5.30 0.95
C LEU A 51 8.95 -6.44 1.71
N PHE A 52 9.98 -6.10 2.49
CA PHE A 52 10.71 -7.08 3.30
C PHE A 52 9.73 -7.91 4.14
N PHE A 53 10.01 -9.21 4.26
CA PHE A 53 9.23 -10.12 5.09
C PHE A 53 10.05 -10.63 6.26
N LEU A 54 9.50 -10.49 7.47
CA LEU A 54 10.01 -11.16 8.67
C LEU A 54 8.81 -11.71 9.46
N PRO A 55 8.77 -13.02 9.80
CA PRO A 55 7.62 -13.64 10.46
C PRO A 55 7.19 -12.96 11.77
N HIS A 56 8.12 -12.31 12.46
CA HIS A 56 7.83 -11.56 13.68
C HIS A 56 7.08 -10.23 13.43
N PHE A 57 7.21 -9.62 12.24
CA PHE A 57 6.69 -8.28 11.94
C PHE A 57 5.51 -8.29 10.96
N ASN A 58 5.53 -9.11 9.92
CA ASN A 58 4.53 -9.08 8.86
C ASN A 58 4.31 -10.45 8.21
N GLN A 59 3.41 -10.50 7.22
CA GLN A 59 3.13 -11.70 6.43
C GLN A 59 3.91 -11.67 5.10
N PRO A 60 4.21 -12.83 4.48
CA PRO A 60 4.96 -12.88 3.22
C PRO A 60 4.31 -12.04 2.12
N LEU A 61 2.98 -12.07 2.09
CA LEU A 61 2.19 -11.15 1.28
C LEU A 61 1.65 -10.04 2.18
N SER A 62 2.26 -8.86 2.09
CA SER A 62 1.90 -7.70 2.89
C SER A 62 0.45 -7.25 2.62
N TYR A 63 -0.18 -6.58 3.59
CA TYR A 63 -1.53 -6.02 3.42
C TYR A 63 -1.58 -4.96 2.31
N ILE A 64 -0.46 -4.28 2.03
CA ILE A 64 -0.29 -3.32 0.93
C ILE A 64 -0.36 -4.04 -0.42
N ALA A 65 0.42 -5.10 -0.59
CA ALA A 65 0.43 -5.88 -1.82
C ALA A 65 -0.92 -6.55 -2.07
N LYS A 66 -1.56 -7.12 -1.03
CA LYS A 66 -2.91 -7.70 -1.12
C LYS A 66 -3.94 -6.67 -1.62
N ALA A 67 -3.93 -5.47 -1.06
CA ALA A 67 -4.85 -4.41 -1.46
C ALA A 67 -4.58 -3.94 -2.90
N ALA A 68 -3.32 -3.78 -3.27
CA ALA A 68 -2.94 -3.40 -4.63
C ALA A 68 -3.36 -4.47 -5.67
N ILE A 69 -3.19 -5.76 -5.37
CA ILE A 69 -3.57 -6.87 -6.28
C ILE A 69 -5.09 -6.91 -6.50
N SER A 70 -5.88 -6.47 -5.52
CA SER A 70 -7.34 -6.41 -5.63
C SER A 70 -7.86 -5.25 -6.51
N ALA A 71 -6.98 -4.36 -6.96
CA ALA A 71 -7.33 -3.25 -7.84
C ALA A 71 -7.83 -3.77 -9.20
N LYS A 72 -8.96 -3.23 -9.66
CA LYS A 72 -9.55 -3.56 -10.97
C LYS A 72 -9.20 -2.51 -12.02
#